data_AF-A0A7Z2PMA0-F1
#
_entry.id   AF-A0A7Z2PMA0-F1
#
_cell.length_a   1.000
_cell.length_b   1.000
_cell.length_c   1.000
_cell.angle_alpha   90.00
_cell.angle_beta   90.00
_cell.angle_gamma   90.00
#
_symmetry.space_group_name_H-M   'P 1'
#
loop_
_entity.id
_entity.type
_entity.pdbx_description
1 polymer ?
#
loop_
_entity_poly.entity_id
_entity_poly.type
_entity_poly.pdbx_seq_one_letter_code
_entity_poly.pdbx_strand_id
1 'polypeptide(L)' 'MDDFDRFWQWANKPLDSGLAIPADIHHAVTSLPLEARRDRAKVNEAVRIVQETGHTALHRP' A
#
# COMPACT_ATOMS: atom_id res chain seq x y z
N MET A 1 13.50 2.41 2.05
CA MET A 1 12.14 2.72 2.53
C MET A 1 11.22 1.64 2.02
N ASP A 2 10.42 1.08 2.91
CA ASP A 2 9.44 0.04 2.60
C ASP A 2 8.08 0.66 2.28
N ASP A 3 7.17 -0.12 1.72
CA ASP A 3 5.83 0.36 1.36
C ASP A 3 5.02 0.78 2.59
N PHE A 4 5.23 0.12 3.74
CA PHE A 4 4.70 0.57 5.03
C PHE A 4 5.15 2.00 5.39
N ASP A 5 6.44 2.30 5.23
CA ASP A 5 6.99 3.61 5.58
C ASP A 5 6.39 4.71 4.69
N ARG A 6 6.20 4.40 3.40
CA ARG A 6 5.58 5.31 2.44
C ARG A 6 4.10 5.55 2.72
N PHE A 7 3.37 4.49 3.11
CA PHE A 7 2.00 4.63 3.60
C PHE A 7 1.95 5.46 4.90
N TRP A 8 2.86 5.21 5.84
CA TRP A 8 2.89 5.91 7.12
C TRP A 8 3.21 7.39 6.96
N GLN A 9 4.18 7.74 6.09
CA GLN A 9 4.49 9.11 5.73
C GLN A 9 3.28 9.81 5.09
N TRP A 10 2.56 9.12 4.21
CA TRP A 10 1.32 9.65 3.61
C TRP A 10 0.19 9.80 4.61
N ALA A 11 0.01 8.85 5.52
CA ALA A 11 -1.04 8.88 6.53
C ALA A 11 -0.79 9.97 7.58
N ASN A 12 0.49 10.29 7.88
CA ASN A 12 0.87 11.32 8.83
C ASN A 12 1.15 12.69 8.20
N LYS A 13 1.10 12.81 6.86
CA LYS A 13 1.36 14.09 6.21
C LYS A 13 0.25 15.10 6.57
N PRO A 14 0.55 16.40 6.67
CA PRO A 14 -0.48 17.44 6.69
C PRO A 14 -1.22 17.48 5.35
N LEU A 15 -2.52 17.80 5.37
CA LEU A 15 -3.35 17.84 4.14
C LEU A 15 -2.78 18.73 3.03
N ASP A 16 -2.00 19.75 3.40
CA ASP A 16 -1.32 20.67 2.47
C ASP A 16 -0.16 20.01 1.70
N SER A 17 0.31 18.85 2.15
CA SER A 17 1.38 18.12 1.50
C SER A 17 0.84 17.36 0.30
N GLY A 18 1.30 17.71 -0.90
CA GLY A 18 0.99 17.01 -2.16
C GLY A 18 1.55 15.58 -2.27
N LEU A 19 2.01 14.97 -1.17
CA LEU A 19 2.54 13.61 -1.15
C LEU A 19 1.44 12.62 -1.55
N ALA A 20 1.52 12.03 -2.73
CA ALA A 20 0.64 10.95 -3.13
C ALA A 20 1.36 9.60 -2.96
N ILE A 21 0.61 8.55 -2.64
CA ILE A 21 1.12 7.18 -2.65
C ILE A 21 0.58 6.42 -3.86
N PRO A 22 1.33 5.43 -4.36
CA PRO A 22 0.83 4.50 -5.37
C PRO A 22 -0.52 3.89 -4.97
N ALA A 23 -1.41 3.76 -5.94
CA ALA A 23 -2.74 3.20 -5.74
C ALA A 23 -2.69 1.75 -5.21
N ASP A 24 -1.70 0.96 -5.63
CA ASP A 24 -1.49 -0.41 -5.13
C ASP A 24 -1.23 -0.44 -3.63
N ILE A 25 -0.43 0.50 -3.11
CA ILE A 25 -0.14 0.60 -1.67
C ILE A 25 -1.40 0.98 -0.90
N HIS A 26 -2.13 1.99 -1.39
CA HIS A 26 -3.38 2.41 -0.77
C HIS A 26 -4.43 1.29 -0.76
N HIS A 27 -4.56 0.57 -1.88
CA HIS A 27 -5.53 -0.52 -2.04
C HIS A 27 -5.19 -1.73 -1.17
N ALA A 28 -3.91 -2.13 -1.14
CA ALA A 28 -3.42 -3.21 -0.28
C ALA A 28 -3.69 -2.93 1.19
N VAL A 29 -3.34 -1.72 1.67
CA VAL A 29 -3.54 -1.34 3.07
C VAL A 29 -5.03 -1.19 3.41
N THR A 30 -5.84 -0.65 2.49
CA THR A 30 -7.30 -0.54 2.71
C THR A 30 -7.97 -1.90 2.78
N SER A 31 -7.48 -2.89 2.02
CA SER A 31 -7.98 -4.27 2.06
C SER A 31 -7.63 -5.02 3.35
N LEU A 32 -6.57 -4.60 4.05
CA LEU A 32 -6.20 -5.17 5.35
C LEU A 32 -7.11 -4.68 6.49
N PRO A 33 -7.35 -5.53 7.50
CA PRO A 33 -8.01 -5.09 8.73
C PRO A 33 -7.16 -4.05 9.46
N LEU A 34 -7.81 -3.08 10.12
CA LEU A 34 -7.16 -1.94 10.80
C LEU A 34 -6.01 -2.33 11.72
N GLU A 35 -6.11 -3.47 12.39
CA GLU A 35 -5.09 -4.03 13.27
C GLU A 35 -3.83 -4.42 12.49
N ALA A 36 -4.02 -5.09 11.35
CA ALA A 36 -2.94 -5.49 10.44
C ALA A 36 -2.32 -4.31 9.68
N ARG A 37 -3.01 -3.17 9.56
CA ARG A 37 -2.44 -1.96 8.94
C ARG A 37 -1.29 -1.36 9.75
N ARG A 38 -1.16 -1.72 11.04
CA ARG A 38 -0.03 -1.32 11.90
C ARG A 38 1.14 -2.32 11.85
N ASP A 39 0.90 -3.52 11.35
CA ASP A 39 1.94 -4.54 11.18
C ASP A 39 2.71 -4.29 9.87
N ARG A 40 3.97 -3.84 10.00
CA ARG A 40 4.86 -3.59 8.84
C ARG A 40 4.99 -4.81 7.92
N ALA A 41 5.11 -6.00 8.50
CA ALA A 41 5.22 -7.24 7.73
C ALA A 41 3.96 -7.52 6.89
N LYS A 42 2.77 -7.37 7.50
CA LYS A 42 1.50 -7.62 6.81
C LYS A 42 1.22 -6.60 5.72
N VAL A 43 1.55 -5.32 5.95
CA VAL A 43 1.42 -4.28 4.93
C VAL A 43 2.34 -4.56 3.75
N ASN A 44 3.62 -4.86 3.99
CA ASN A 44 4.56 -5.19 2.91
C ASN A 44 4.12 -6.45 2.13
N GLU A 45 3.62 -7.48 2.81
CA GLU A 45 3.10 -8.69 2.18
C GLU A 45 1.85 -8.40 1.34
N ALA A 46 0.87 -7.65 1.88
CA ALA A 46 -0.33 -7.29 1.13
C ALA A 46 0.00 -6.44 -0.11
N VAL A 47 0.96 -5.52 -0.01
CA VAL A 47 1.42 -4.72 -1.15
C VAL A 47 2.05 -5.62 -2.20
N ARG A 48 2.90 -6.57 -1.80
CA ARG A 48 3.44 -7.57 -2.74
C ARG A 48 2.34 -8.36 -3.44
N ILE A 49 1.37 -8.88 -2.71
CA ILE A 49 0.25 -9.65 -3.28
C ILE A 49 -0.55 -8.80 -4.27
N VAL A 50 -0.85 -7.55 -3.93
CA VAL A 50 -1.58 -6.64 -4.84
C VAL A 50 -0.75 -6.31 -6.08
N GLN A 51 0.55 -6.08 -5.94
CA GLN A 51 1.42 -5.85 -7.09
C GLN A 51 1.53 -7.09 -7.98
N GLU A 52 1.68 -8.29 -7.40
CA GLU A 52 1.72 -9.55 -8.15
C GLU A 52 0.38 -9.84 -8.86
N THR A 53 -0.75 -9.54 -8.21
CA THR A 53 -2.10 -9.74 -8.76
C THR A 53 -2.45 -8.69 -9.81
N GLY A 54 -2.09 -7.42 -9.58
CA GLY A 54 -2.31 -6.32 -10.52
C GLY A 54 -1.44 -6.45 -11.78
N HIS A 55 -0.22 -6.96 -11.65
CA HIS A 55 0.69 -7.20 -12.77
C HIS A 55 0.27 -8.41 -13.62
N THR A 56 -0.37 -9.42 -13.03
CA THR A 56 -0.90 -10.58 -13.77
C THR A 56 -2.26 -10.30 -14.43
N ALA A 57 -3.08 -9.42 -13.85
CA ALA A 57 -4.38 -9.05 -14.43
C ALA A 57 -4.25 -8.22 -15.74
N LEU A 58 -3.16 -7.48 -15.93
CA LEU A 58 -2.93 -6.67 -17.13
C LEU A 58 -2.25 -7.43 -18.29
N HIS A 59 -1.81 -8.67 -18.08
CA HIS A 59 -1.11 -9.48 -19.09
C HIS A 59 -1.97 -10.63 -19.63
N ARG A 60 -3.25 -10.37 -19.91
CA ARG A 60 -4.10 -11.29 -20.68
C ARG A 60 -3.98 -10.96 -22.18
N PRO A 61 -3.47 -11.88 -23.02
CA PRO A 61 -3.35 -11.69 -24.47
C PRO A 61 -4.71 -11.70 -25.18
#